data_AF-A0A1I4JLW9-F1
#
_entry.id   AF-A0A1I4JLW9-F1
#
_cell.length_a   1.000
_cell.length_b   1.000
_cell.length_c   1.000
_cell.angle_alpha   90.00
_cell.angle_beta   90.00
_cell.angle_gamma   90.00
#
_symmetry.space_group_name_H-M   'P 1'
#
loop_
_entity.id
_entity.type
_entity.pdbx_description
1 polymer ?
#
loop_
_entity_poly.entity_id
_entity_poly.type
_entity_poly.pdbx_seq_one_letter_code
_entity_poly.pdbx_strand_id
1 'polypeptide(L)'
;MEGQQGFAQFNLYDIFSSFFPGALFLIGVMIPYVGSGIVTTELKIGNLVVWVILAFASGQFLQTIGGYVISGSDAFETRMRQITEEEESEYETTPMDIKFVENVREDFELDANYDAWKRIYKMILAQLESTSRNRTLRLQALYLAMRGTGVAMFLLAFLYVISVMLNDADIIKLSVPELALLPMIIITVGLGGASIVRANEFSEDTVSYMVFEYRLERDDA
;
A
#
# COMPACT_ATOMS: atom_id res chain seq x y z
N MET A 1 -38.22 12.93 -2.26
CA MET A 1 -37.64 11.86 -1.43
C MET A 1 -36.71 11.09 -2.36
N GLU A 2 -35.51 11.64 -2.57
CA GLU A 2 -34.50 11.07 -3.44
C GLU A 2 -33.67 10.05 -2.66
N GLY A 3 -33.40 8.94 -3.33
CA GLY A 3 -32.91 7.70 -2.73
C GLY A 3 -31.58 7.89 -2.01
N GLN A 4 -31.52 7.32 -0.80
CA GLN A 4 -30.28 6.94 -0.15
C GLN A 4 -29.50 6.00 -1.09
N GLN A 5 -28.61 6.54 -1.92
CA GLN A 5 -27.58 5.74 -2.55
C GLN A 5 -26.63 5.29 -1.44
N GLY A 6 -26.59 3.98 -1.21
CA GLY A 6 -25.86 3.37 -0.10
C GLY A 6 -24.38 3.72 -0.13
N PHE A 7 -23.89 4.24 1.00
CA PHE A 7 -22.49 4.51 1.35
C PHE A 7 -21.62 3.25 1.49
N ALA A 8 -21.78 2.27 0.60
CA ALA A 8 -20.99 1.05 0.65
C ALA A 8 -20.69 0.55 -0.76
N GLN A 9 -20.03 1.36 -1.59
CA GLN A 9 -19.22 0.79 -2.67
C GLN A 9 -18.01 0.13 -2.01
N PHE A 10 -18.21 -1.13 -1.63
CA PHE A 10 -17.20 -1.99 -1.05
C PHE A 10 -16.07 -2.16 -2.07
N ASN A 11 -14.99 -1.41 -1.89
CA ASN A 11 -13.91 -1.34 -2.85
C ASN A 11 -13.06 -2.61 -2.79
N LEU A 12 -13.27 -3.53 -3.74
CA LEU A 12 -12.55 -4.80 -3.84
C LEU A 12 -11.02 -4.60 -3.81
N TYR A 13 -10.55 -3.45 -4.31
CA TYR A 13 -9.14 -3.11 -4.33
C TYR A 13 -8.55 -2.87 -2.94
N ASP A 14 -9.31 -2.34 -1.99
CA ASP A 14 -8.87 -2.15 -0.59
C ASP A 14 -8.75 -3.48 0.16
N ILE A 15 -9.62 -4.43 -0.19
CA ILE A 15 -9.54 -5.80 0.31
C ILE A 15 -8.29 -6.45 -0.22
N PHE A 16 -8.07 -6.36 -1.54
CA PHE A 16 -6.90 -6.95 -2.18
C PHE A 16 -5.60 -6.39 -1.61
N SER A 17 -5.51 -5.06 -1.47
CA SER A 17 -4.29 -4.40 -1.00
C SER A 17 -3.90 -4.84 0.41
N SER A 18 -4.88 -5.17 1.24
CA SER A 18 -4.68 -5.66 2.60
C SER A 18 -4.43 -7.17 2.61
N PHE A 19 -5.30 -7.94 1.97
CA PHE A 19 -5.27 -9.39 2.01
C PHE A 19 -4.00 -9.97 1.42
N PHE A 20 -3.54 -9.48 0.26
CA PHE A 20 -2.39 -10.02 -0.45
C PHE A 20 -1.09 -10.02 0.38
N PRO A 21 -0.61 -8.88 0.91
CA PRO A 21 0.61 -8.88 1.72
C PRO A 21 0.48 -9.69 3.00
N GLY A 22 -0.70 -9.67 3.64
CA GLY A 22 -0.93 -10.44 4.86
C GLY A 22 -0.97 -11.95 4.61
N ALA A 23 -1.54 -12.40 3.50
CA ALA A 23 -1.52 -13.81 3.09
C ALA A 23 -0.09 -14.29 2.81
N LEU A 24 0.69 -13.49 2.05
CA LEU A 24 2.10 -13.78 1.80
C LEU A 24 2.91 -13.87 3.11
N PHE A 25 2.68 -12.93 4.02
CA PHE A 25 3.33 -12.93 5.32
C PHE A 25 3.01 -14.20 6.13
N LEU A 26 1.74 -14.54 6.27
CA LEU A 26 1.33 -15.71 7.04
C LEU A 26 1.84 -17.02 6.44
N ILE A 27 1.81 -17.16 5.11
CA ILE A 27 2.43 -18.32 4.43
C ILE A 27 3.92 -18.36 4.77
N GLY A 28 4.64 -17.24 4.61
CA GLY A 28 6.06 -17.15 4.88
C GLY A 28 6.43 -17.51 6.31
N VAL A 29 5.67 -17.00 7.30
CA VAL A 29 5.89 -17.30 8.73
C VAL A 29 5.81 -18.80 9.01
N MET A 30 4.95 -19.54 8.31
CA MET A 30 4.79 -20.97 8.54
C MET A 30 5.91 -21.83 7.92
N ILE A 31 6.59 -21.35 6.87
CA ILE A 31 7.59 -22.14 6.12
C ILE A 31 8.66 -22.79 7.03
N PRO A 32 9.29 -22.07 7.98
CA PRO A 32 10.32 -22.65 8.84
C PRO A 32 9.81 -23.79 9.73
N TYR A 33 8.53 -23.75 10.10
CA TYR A 33 7.95 -24.63 11.13
C TYR A 33 7.16 -25.80 10.57
N VAL A 34 6.58 -25.66 9.38
CA VAL A 34 5.71 -26.70 8.78
C VAL A 34 6.30 -27.23 7.46
N GLY A 35 7.27 -26.52 6.87
CA GLY A 35 7.92 -26.91 5.62
C GLY A 35 7.00 -26.84 4.41
N SER A 36 7.33 -27.57 3.33
CA SER A 36 6.58 -27.52 2.06
C SER A 36 5.20 -28.20 2.11
N GLY A 37 4.89 -28.95 3.17
CA GLY A 37 3.60 -29.62 3.37
C GLY A 37 2.42 -28.66 3.60
N ILE A 38 2.68 -27.37 3.79
CA ILE A 38 1.67 -26.30 3.91
C ILE A 38 0.84 -26.17 2.64
N VAL A 39 1.46 -26.34 1.46
CA VAL A 39 0.78 -26.12 0.16
C VAL A 39 -0.14 -27.30 -0.18
N THR A 40 0.06 -28.45 0.45
CA THR A 40 -0.67 -29.70 0.16
C THR A 40 -1.69 -30.08 1.22
N THR A 41 -1.87 -29.27 2.27
CA THR A 41 -2.78 -29.62 3.37
C THR A 41 -4.24 -29.31 3.02
N GLU A 42 -5.13 -30.28 3.22
CA GLU A 42 -6.58 -30.08 3.07
C GLU A 42 -7.11 -29.08 4.10
N LEU A 43 -7.40 -27.85 3.65
CA LEU A 43 -8.01 -26.82 4.49
C LEU A 43 -9.52 -27.05 4.59
N LYS A 44 -10.00 -27.40 5.78
CA LYS A 44 -11.44 -27.39 6.08
C LYS A 44 -12.00 -25.97 5.90
N ILE A 45 -13.23 -25.85 5.41
CA ILE A 45 -13.90 -24.55 5.15
C ILE A 45 -13.84 -23.61 6.36
N GLY A 46 -14.04 -24.12 7.58
CA GLY A 46 -13.95 -23.31 8.81
C GLY A 46 -12.55 -22.72 9.05
N ASN A 47 -11.49 -23.47 8.71
CA ASN A 47 -10.11 -22.98 8.83
C ASN A 47 -9.83 -21.89 7.79
N LEU A 48 -10.41 -22.00 6.59
CA LEU A 48 -10.23 -21.03 5.52
C LEU A 48 -10.78 -19.65 5.89
N VAL A 49 -11.94 -19.58 6.55
CA VAL A 49 -12.52 -18.31 7.02
C VAL A 49 -11.60 -17.63 8.03
N VAL A 50 -11.10 -18.37 9.02
CA VAL A 50 -10.14 -17.85 10.00
C VAL A 50 -8.87 -17.37 9.31
N TRP A 51 -8.39 -18.15 8.34
CA TRP A 51 -7.19 -17.80 7.56
C TRP A 51 -7.36 -16.49 6.79
N VAL A 52 -8.52 -16.29 6.15
CA VAL A 52 -8.83 -15.04 5.44
C VAL A 52 -8.87 -13.84 6.39
N ILE A 53 -9.49 -13.98 7.56
CA ILE A 53 -9.54 -12.92 8.58
C ILE A 53 -8.13 -12.57 9.06
N LEU A 54 -7.30 -13.58 9.36
CA LEU A 54 -5.92 -13.38 9.80
C LEU A 54 -5.06 -12.73 8.71
N ALA A 55 -5.21 -13.15 7.45
CA ALA A 55 -4.51 -12.55 6.34
C ALA A 55 -4.88 -11.08 6.18
N PHE A 56 -6.18 -10.75 6.24
CA PHE A 56 -6.63 -9.37 6.18
C PHE A 56 -6.10 -8.52 7.34
N ALA A 57 -6.19 -9.03 8.58
CA ALA A 57 -5.71 -8.34 9.78
C ALA A 57 -4.19 -8.12 9.76
N SER A 58 -3.43 -9.14 9.36
CA SER A 58 -1.97 -9.05 9.21
C SER A 58 -1.60 -8.05 8.12
N GLY A 59 -2.35 -8.04 7.02
CA GLY A 59 -2.21 -7.07 5.94
C GLY A 59 -2.35 -5.63 6.39
N GLN A 60 -3.42 -5.33 7.12
CA GLN A 60 -3.69 -4.01 7.69
C GLN A 60 -2.55 -3.57 8.64
N PHE A 61 -2.05 -4.50 9.46
CA PHE A 61 -0.90 -4.24 10.33
C PHE A 61 0.37 -3.92 9.52
N LEU A 62 0.68 -4.70 8.48
CA LEU A 62 1.83 -4.49 7.60
C LEU A 62 1.74 -3.16 6.85
N GLN A 63 0.55 -2.80 6.36
CA GLN A 63 0.32 -1.50 5.73
C GLN A 63 0.49 -0.34 6.71
N THR A 64 0.10 -0.53 7.97
CA THR A 64 0.28 0.47 9.03
C THR A 64 1.77 0.71 9.31
N ILE A 65 2.55 -0.37 9.47
CA ILE A 65 4.02 -0.27 9.57
C ILE A 65 4.58 0.42 8.33
N GLY A 66 4.14 -0.01 7.14
CA GLY A 66 4.54 0.59 5.88
C GLY A 66 4.25 2.09 5.82
N GLY A 67 3.14 2.55 6.38
CA GLY A 67 2.79 3.97 6.46
C GLY A 67 3.73 4.80 7.34
N TYR A 68 4.36 4.19 8.35
CA TYR A 68 5.38 4.86 9.16
C TYR A 68 6.75 4.91 8.48
N VAL A 69 7.07 3.94 7.62
CA VAL A 69 8.38 3.84 6.96
C VAL A 69 8.38 4.51 5.58
N ILE A 70 7.26 4.46 4.86
CA ILE A 70 7.07 4.93 3.48
C ILE A 70 5.67 5.55 3.37
N SER A 71 5.59 6.87 3.43
CA SER A 71 4.31 7.58 3.39
C SER A 71 4.01 8.12 1.98
N GLY A 72 2.93 7.63 1.36
CA GLY A 72 2.52 8.02 0.00
C GLY A 72 1.87 9.40 -0.07
N SER A 73 1.41 9.95 1.08
CA SER A 73 1.03 11.36 1.14
C SER A 73 2.22 12.28 0.93
N ASP A 74 3.44 11.80 1.18
CA ASP A 74 4.64 12.63 1.10
C ASP A 74 4.93 12.98 -0.35
N ALA A 75 4.68 12.07 -1.30
CA ALA A 75 4.83 12.37 -2.72
C ALA A 75 3.84 13.45 -3.19
N PHE A 76 2.58 13.36 -2.75
CA PHE A 76 1.57 14.38 -3.05
C PHE A 76 1.91 15.72 -2.40
N GLU A 77 2.21 15.71 -1.11
CA GLU A 77 2.55 16.89 -0.32
C GLU A 77 3.81 17.58 -0.85
N THR A 78 4.86 16.81 -1.16
CA THR A 78 6.09 17.31 -1.76
C THR A 78 5.80 17.98 -3.10
N ARG A 79 5.03 17.33 -3.99
CA ARG A 79 4.67 17.90 -5.30
C ARG A 79 3.87 19.19 -5.14
N MET A 80 2.87 19.22 -4.25
CA MET A 80 2.04 20.42 -4.02
C MET A 80 2.83 21.58 -3.39
N ARG A 81 3.75 21.28 -2.46
CA ARG A 81 4.65 22.28 -1.88
C ARG A 81 5.62 22.83 -2.92
N GLN A 82 6.22 21.98 -3.75
CA GLN A 82 7.08 22.42 -4.86
C GLN A 82 6.36 23.37 -5.83
N ILE A 83 5.10 23.07 -6.19
CA ILE A 83 4.28 23.94 -7.05
C ILE A 83 3.95 25.27 -6.35
N THR A 84 3.72 25.24 -5.04
CA THR A 84 3.26 26.41 -4.27
C THR A 84 4.39 27.35 -3.84
N GLU A 85 5.56 26.79 -3.52
CA GLU A 85 6.71 27.52 -2.96
C GLU A 85 7.73 27.92 -4.06
N GLU A 86 7.50 27.55 -5.32
CA GLU A 86 8.42 27.76 -6.46
C GLU A 86 9.86 27.26 -6.19
N GLU A 87 10.01 26.23 -5.34
CA GLU A 87 11.32 25.62 -5.06
C GLU A 87 11.81 24.81 -6.28
N GLU A 88 13.14 24.68 -6.44
CA GLU A 88 13.74 23.81 -7.47
C GLU A 88 13.20 22.38 -7.33
N SER A 89 12.31 21.99 -8.25
CA SER A 89 11.64 20.69 -8.20
C SER A 89 12.45 19.62 -8.92
N GLU A 90 12.49 18.42 -8.33
CA GLU A 90 12.99 17.21 -8.98
C GLU A 90 12.07 16.75 -10.13
N TYR A 91 10.83 17.24 -10.14
CA TYR A 91 9.79 16.94 -11.13
C TYR A 91 9.53 18.14 -12.04
N GLU A 92 9.27 17.93 -13.33
CA GLU A 92 8.88 19.01 -14.24
C GLU A 92 7.48 19.53 -13.89
N THR A 93 7.39 20.70 -13.25
CA THR A 93 6.11 21.33 -12.92
C THR A 93 5.35 21.65 -14.21
N THR A 94 4.21 21.00 -14.43
CA THR A 94 3.43 21.19 -15.65
C THR A 94 2.41 22.32 -15.47
N PRO A 95 1.97 23.00 -16.55
CA PRO A 95 0.84 23.94 -16.48
C PRO A 95 -0.45 23.32 -15.94
N MET A 96 -0.58 21.98 -16.02
CA MET A 96 -1.71 21.25 -15.47
C MET A 96 -1.68 21.22 -13.94
N ASP A 97 -0.49 21.10 -13.35
CA ASP A 97 -0.28 21.06 -11.91
C ASP A 97 -0.61 22.40 -11.24
N ILE A 98 -0.20 23.51 -11.86
CA ILE A 98 -0.50 24.87 -11.38
C ILE A 98 -2.02 25.09 -11.37
N LYS A 99 -2.69 24.78 -12.49
CA LYS A 99 -4.16 24.88 -12.58
C LYS A 99 -4.87 24.00 -11.57
N PHE A 100 -4.34 22.80 -11.29
CA PHE A 100 -4.91 21.92 -10.29
C PHE A 100 -4.86 22.56 -8.89
N VAL A 101 -3.72 23.14 -8.51
CA VAL A 101 -3.58 23.84 -7.21
C VAL A 101 -4.55 25.01 -7.11
N GLU A 102 -4.67 25.82 -8.16
CA GLU A 102 -5.64 26.93 -8.22
C GLU A 102 -7.09 26.43 -8.03
N ASN A 103 -7.47 25.38 -8.77
CA ASN A 103 -8.80 24.79 -8.68
C ASN A 103 -9.10 24.25 -7.28
N VAL A 104 -8.17 23.50 -6.70
CA VAL A 104 -8.29 22.94 -5.34
C VAL A 104 -8.41 24.05 -4.30
N ARG A 105 -7.67 25.15 -4.45
CA ARG A 105 -7.78 26.31 -3.55
C ARG A 105 -9.16 26.96 -3.62
N GLU A 106 -9.70 27.09 -4.82
CA GLU A 106 -11.05 27.63 -5.03
C GLU A 106 -12.13 26.70 -4.46
N ASP A 107 -12.07 25.39 -4.75
CA ASP A 107 -13.09 24.42 -4.35
C ASP A 107 -13.15 24.19 -2.83
N PHE A 108 -12.00 24.27 -2.16
CA PHE A 108 -11.90 24.06 -0.70
C PHE A 108 -11.72 25.37 0.08
N GLU A 109 -11.86 26.53 -0.55
CA GLU A 109 -11.72 27.86 0.05
C GLU A 109 -10.42 28.01 0.88
N LEU A 110 -9.29 27.55 0.32
CA LEU A 110 -8.01 27.50 1.04
C LEU A 110 -7.29 28.85 1.00
N ASP A 111 -6.68 29.22 2.13
CA ASP A 111 -5.76 30.36 2.20
C ASP A 111 -4.52 30.12 1.31
N ALA A 112 -3.92 31.18 0.79
CA ALA A 112 -2.67 31.13 0.03
C ALA A 112 -1.52 30.47 0.82
N ASN A 113 -1.56 30.57 2.16
CA ASN A 113 -0.58 29.97 3.07
C ASN A 113 -0.97 28.58 3.59
N TYR A 114 -1.95 27.91 2.97
CA TYR A 114 -2.39 26.59 3.42
C TYR A 114 -1.35 25.51 3.12
N ASP A 115 -0.86 24.83 4.16
CA ASP A 115 0.22 23.82 4.07
C ASP A 115 -0.25 22.39 4.37
N ALA A 116 -1.49 22.19 4.83
CA ALA A 116 -1.99 20.86 5.20
C ALA A 116 -2.46 20.03 3.98
N TRP A 117 -1.59 19.85 2.98
CA TRP A 117 -1.82 19.13 1.73
C TRP A 117 -2.22 17.67 1.94
N LYS A 118 -1.75 17.03 3.00
CA LYS A 118 -2.18 15.67 3.40
C LYS A 118 -3.67 15.56 3.66
N ARG A 119 -4.31 16.63 4.15
CA ARG A 119 -5.76 16.66 4.35
C ARG A 119 -6.49 16.79 3.01
N ILE A 120 -5.97 17.61 2.12
CA ILE A 120 -6.51 17.81 0.77
C ILE A 120 -6.45 16.52 -0.03
N TYR A 121 -5.32 15.80 0.02
CA TYR A 121 -5.17 14.48 -0.58
C TYR A 121 -6.32 13.53 -0.19
N LYS A 122 -6.67 13.48 1.11
CA LYS A 122 -7.79 12.64 1.59
C LYS A 122 -9.15 13.13 1.10
N MET A 123 -9.35 14.43 1.00
CA MET A 123 -10.61 15.02 0.53
C MET A 123 -10.83 14.75 -0.95
N ILE A 124 -9.79 14.92 -1.77
CA ILE A 124 -9.82 14.64 -3.21
C ILE A 124 -10.08 13.14 -3.44
N LEU A 125 -9.39 12.25 -2.71
CA LEU A 125 -9.67 10.82 -2.80
C LEU A 125 -11.11 10.46 -2.46
N ALA A 126 -11.67 11.05 -1.40
CA ALA A 126 -13.07 10.82 -1.02
C ALA A 126 -14.05 11.33 -2.10
N GLN A 127 -13.72 12.42 -2.78
CA GLN A 127 -14.50 12.93 -3.93
C GLN A 127 -14.41 11.97 -5.11
N LEU A 128 -13.20 11.54 -5.48
CA LEU A 128 -12.97 10.56 -6.56
C LEU A 128 -13.62 9.19 -6.26
N GLU A 129 -13.82 8.83 -4.99
CA GLU A 129 -14.52 7.59 -4.62
C GLU A 129 -16.01 7.61 -4.98
N SER A 130 -16.62 8.79 -5.10
CA SER A 130 -18.01 8.91 -5.53
C SER A 130 -18.24 8.55 -7.00
N THR A 131 -17.17 8.47 -7.81
CA THR A 131 -17.21 8.19 -9.24
C THR A 131 -16.79 6.74 -9.53
N SER A 132 -17.68 5.96 -10.17
CA SER A 132 -17.58 4.49 -10.24
C SER A 132 -16.42 3.92 -11.08
N ARG A 133 -15.49 4.73 -11.61
CA ARG A 133 -14.47 4.28 -12.57
C ARG A 133 -13.12 4.97 -12.48
N ASN A 134 -12.67 5.32 -11.27
CA ASN A 134 -11.39 6.01 -11.10
C ASN A 134 -10.17 5.08 -11.07
N ARG A 135 -9.20 5.35 -11.96
CA ARG A 135 -7.91 4.66 -12.08
C ARG A 135 -7.01 4.99 -10.90
N THR A 136 -7.15 6.20 -10.34
CA THR A 136 -6.41 6.66 -9.15
C THR A 136 -6.57 5.68 -7.98
N LEU A 137 -7.80 5.26 -7.66
CA LEU A 137 -8.07 4.35 -6.54
C LEU A 137 -7.45 2.97 -6.74
N ARG A 138 -7.38 2.50 -8.00
CA ARG A 138 -6.75 1.20 -8.33
C ARG A 138 -5.24 1.26 -8.15
N LEU A 139 -4.62 2.35 -8.61
CA LEU A 139 -3.19 2.59 -8.44
C LEU A 139 -2.84 2.80 -6.97
N GLN A 140 -3.68 3.50 -6.21
CA GLN A 140 -3.52 3.67 -4.77
C GLN A 140 -3.57 2.32 -4.05
N ALA A 141 -4.54 1.46 -4.39
CA ALA A 141 -4.59 0.11 -3.81
C ALA A 141 -3.37 -0.73 -4.18
N LEU A 142 -2.85 -0.59 -5.40
CA LEU A 142 -1.64 -1.28 -5.84
C LEU A 142 -0.40 -0.77 -5.11
N TYR A 143 -0.29 0.55 -4.91
CA TYR A 143 0.72 1.18 -4.06
C TYR A 143 0.67 0.60 -2.64
N LEU A 144 -0.51 0.56 -2.01
CA LEU A 144 -0.70 0.01 -0.66
C LEU A 144 -0.32 -1.47 -0.60
N ALA A 145 -0.69 -2.26 -1.61
CA ALA A 145 -0.35 -3.67 -1.72
C ALA A 145 1.17 -3.89 -1.81
N MET A 146 1.85 -3.15 -2.68
CA MET A 146 3.29 -3.27 -2.88
C MET A 146 4.07 -2.79 -1.67
N ARG A 147 3.66 -1.69 -1.06
CA ARG A 147 4.25 -1.20 0.19
C ARG A 147 4.10 -2.23 1.31
N GLY A 148 2.89 -2.75 1.51
CA GLY A 148 2.61 -3.80 2.50
C GLY A 148 3.43 -5.06 2.24
N THR A 149 3.58 -5.44 0.97
CA THR A 149 4.39 -6.61 0.56
C THR A 149 5.86 -6.38 0.84
N GLY A 150 6.39 -5.19 0.54
CA GLY A 150 7.77 -4.82 0.86
C GLY A 150 8.08 -5.03 2.34
N VAL A 151 7.27 -4.44 3.22
CA VAL A 151 7.41 -4.61 4.68
C VAL A 151 7.30 -6.08 5.09
N ALA A 152 6.31 -6.80 4.56
CA ALA A 152 6.11 -8.23 4.84
C ALA A 152 7.39 -9.04 4.57
N MET A 153 7.99 -8.80 3.41
CA MET A 153 9.17 -9.52 2.97
C MET A 153 10.40 -9.20 3.83
N PHE A 154 10.61 -7.94 4.23
CA PHE A 154 11.70 -7.61 5.16
C PHE A 154 11.50 -8.21 6.54
N LEU A 155 10.26 -8.21 7.06
CA LEU A 155 9.95 -8.88 8.33
C LEU A 155 10.13 -10.40 8.24
N LEU A 156 9.78 -11.02 7.11
CA LEU A 156 10.05 -12.44 6.87
C LEU A 156 11.55 -12.74 6.79
N ALA A 157 12.33 -11.90 6.11
CA ALA A 157 13.78 -12.04 6.06
C ALA A 157 14.37 -12.01 7.48
N PHE A 158 13.94 -11.05 8.30
CA PHE A 158 14.35 -10.94 9.71
C PHE A 158 13.91 -12.16 10.53
N LEU A 159 12.67 -12.61 10.36
CA LEU A 159 12.15 -13.82 11.01
C LEU A 159 12.99 -15.05 10.66
N TYR A 160 13.38 -15.23 9.40
CA TYR A 160 14.19 -16.38 8.98
C TYR A 160 15.58 -16.34 9.60
N VAL A 161 16.23 -15.17 9.67
CA VAL A 161 17.51 -15.01 10.37
C VAL A 161 17.37 -15.38 11.85
N ILE A 162 16.36 -14.85 12.54
CA ILE A 162 16.09 -15.20 13.94
C ILE A 162 15.84 -16.70 14.09
N SER A 163 15.08 -17.30 13.17
CA SER A 163 14.72 -18.71 13.24
C SER A 163 15.95 -19.61 13.14
N VAL A 164 16.93 -19.25 12.31
CA VAL A 164 18.23 -19.94 12.26
C VAL A 164 18.97 -19.79 13.59
N MET A 165 19.10 -18.56 14.12
CA MET A 165 19.80 -18.31 15.39
C MET A 165 19.17 -19.04 16.58
N LEU A 166 17.84 -19.14 16.62
CA LEU A 166 17.12 -19.84 17.69
C LEU A 166 17.23 -21.37 17.54
N ASN A 167 17.39 -21.89 16.33
CA ASN A 167 17.66 -23.31 16.09
C ASN A 167 19.09 -23.67 16.52
N ASP A 168 20.07 -22.84 16.18
CA ASP A 168 21.47 -22.99 16.63
C ASP A 168 21.59 -22.96 18.16
N ALA A 169 20.71 -22.22 18.83
CA ALA A 169 20.64 -22.14 20.28
C ALA A 169 19.82 -23.28 20.93
N ASP A 170 19.35 -24.27 20.15
CA ASP A 170 18.48 -25.37 20.59
C ASP A 170 17.15 -24.89 21.26
N ILE A 171 16.67 -23.68 20.94
CA ILE A 171 15.42 -23.12 21.52
C ILE A 171 14.19 -23.57 20.72
N ILE A 172 14.30 -23.59 19.39
CA ILE A 172 13.24 -24.05 18.49
C ILE A 172 13.78 -25.17 17.60
N LYS A 173 12.87 -25.93 16.99
CA LYS A 173 13.23 -26.93 16.00
C LYS A 173 12.63 -26.56 14.65
N LEU A 174 13.50 -26.38 13.65
CA LEU A 174 13.07 -26.13 12.28
C LEU A 174 12.61 -27.42 11.59
N SER A 175 11.55 -27.32 10.81
CA SER A 175 11.06 -28.40 9.95
C SER A 175 11.73 -28.40 8.57
N VAL A 176 12.43 -27.33 8.23
CA VAL A 176 13.23 -27.19 7.00
C VAL A 176 14.72 -27.14 7.34
N PRO A 177 15.59 -27.65 6.46
CA PRO A 177 17.04 -27.49 6.64
C PRO A 177 17.42 -26.01 6.69
N GLU A 178 18.32 -25.63 7.61
CA GLU A 178 18.81 -24.24 7.73
C GLU A 178 19.39 -23.71 6.42
N LEU A 179 20.11 -24.56 5.70
CA LEU A 179 20.73 -24.20 4.43
C LEU A 179 19.68 -23.85 3.35
N ALA A 180 18.44 -24.33 3.50
CA ALA A 180 17.32 -23.96 2.64
C ALA A 180 16.70 -22.59 3.02
N LEU A 181 16.94 -22.07 4.23
CA LEU A 181 16.50 -20.74 4.63
C LEU A 181 17.36 -19.63 4.05
N LEU A 182 18.65 -19.88 3.79
CA LEU A 182 19.56 -18.91 3.17
C LEU A 182 19.04 -18.36 1.82
N PRO A 183 18.68 -19.18 0.82
CA PRO A 183 18.11 -18.66 -0.42
C PRO A 183 16.75 -17.97 -0.20
N MET A 184 15.96 -18.40 0.79
CA MET A 184 14.68 -17.75 1.14
C MET A 184 14.89 -16.34 1.70
N ILE A 185 15.93 -16.12 2.50
CA ILE A 185 16.33 -14.79 2.98
C ILE A 185 16.70 -13.90 1.79
N ILE A 186 17.51 -14.39 0.85
CA ILE A 186 17.91 -13.62 -0.34
C ILE A 186 16.68 -13.27 -1.19
N ILE A 187 15.79 -14.22 -1.43
CA ILE A 187 14.56 -14.02 -2.20
C ILE A 187 13.65 -12.99 -1.51
N THR A 188 13.44 -13.11 -0.20
CA THR A 188 12.59 -12.18 0.54
C THR A 188 13.18 -10.77 0.56
N VAL A 189 14.48 -10.60 0.79
CA VAL A 189 15.13 -9.28 0.69
C VAL A 189 15.00 -8.70 -0.72
N GLY A 190 15.26 -9.50 -1.76
CA GLY A 190 15.15 -9.06 -3.16
C GLY A 190 13.73 -8.66 -3.56
N LEU A 191 12.73 -9.49 -3.22
CA LEU A 191 11.33 -9.18 -3.48
C LEU A 191 10.84 -7.99 -2.63
N GLY A 192 11.33 -7.86 -1.40
CA GLY A 192 11.04 -6.72 -0.53
C GLY A 192 11.52 -5.40 -1.15
N GLY A 193 12.78 -5.37 -1.59
CA GLY A 193 13.35 -4.21 -2.29
C GLY A 193 12.62 -3.88 -3.59
N ALA A 194 12.36 -4.88 -4.43
CA ALA A 194 11.62 -4.69 -5.68
C ALA A 194 10.19 -4.16 -5.42
N SER A 195 9.52 -4.64 -4.38
CA SER A 195 8.18 -4.18 -4.00
C SER A 195 8.19 -2.73 -3.52
N ILE A 196 9.21 -2.29 -2.77
CA ILE A 196 9.35 -0.88 -2.37
C ILE A 196 9.58 0.01 -3.59
N VAL A 197 10.47 -0.37 -4.51
CA VAL A 197 10.72 0.40 -5.74
C VAL A 197 9.43 0.57 -6.54
N ARG A 198 8.67 -0.52 -6.73
CA ARG A 198 7.38 -0.46 -7.41
C ARG A 198 6.32 0.33 -6.65
N ALA A 199 6.33 0.29 -5.32
CA ALA A 199 5.44 1.14 -4.53
C ALA A 199 5.71 2.61 -4.81
N ASN A 200 6.98 3.05 -4.89
CA ASN A 200 7.29 4.44 -5.18
C ASN A 200 6.79 4.87 -6.56
N GLU A 201 7.02 4.06 -7.60
CA GLU A 201 6.47 4.31 -8.95
C GLU A 201 4.93 4.44 -8.92
N PHE A 202 4.23 3.52 -8.24
CA PHE A 202 2.77 3.60 -8.13
C PHE A 202 2.28 4.80 -7.32
N SER A 203 3.07 5.29 -6.37
CA SER A 203 2.76 6.51 -5.62
C SER A 203 2.76 7.73 -6.55
N GLU A 204 3.77 7.86 -7.41
CA GLU A 204 3.87 8.95 -8.40
C GLU A 204 2.75 8.88 -9.45
N ASP A 205 2.47 7.67 -9.95
CA ASP A 205 1.36 7.44 -10.88
C ASP A 205 0.02 7.81 -10.23
N THR A 206 -0.20 7.40 -8.96
CA THR A 206 -1.43 7.73 -8.22
C THR A 206 -1.64 9.24 -8.15
N VAL A 207 -0.60 10.01 -7.85
CA VAL A 207 -0.69 11.48 -7.79
C VAL A 207 -0.99 12.08 -9.16
N SER A 208 -0.33 11.59 -10.21
CA SER A 208 -0.52 12.12 -11.57
C SER A 208 -1.93 11.84 -12.10
N TYR A 209 -2.45 10.62 -11.89
CA TYR A 209 -3.82 10.29 -12.26
C TYR A 209 -4.84 11.01 -11.40
N MET A 210 -4.56 11.27 -10.13
CA MET A 210 -5.43 12.05 -9.25
C MET A 210 -5.64 13.46 -9.77
N VAL A 211 -4.55 14.15 -10.13
CA VAL A 211 -4.59 15.50 -10.71
C VAL A 211 -5.43 15.52 -11.99
N PHE A 212 -5.22 14.52 -12.86
CA PHE A 212 -5.93 14.41 -14.12
C PHE A 212 -7.44 14.10 -13.94
N GLU A 213 -7.78 13.11 -13.10
CA GLU A 213 -9.17 12.70 -12.87
C GLU A 213 -9.97 13.78 -12.13
N TYR A 214 -9.36 14.45 -11.12
CA TYR A 214 -10.00 15.56 -10.43
C TYR A 214 -10.41 16.68 -11.39
N ARG A 215 -9.52 16.99 -12.34
CA ARG A 215 -9.80 18.02 -13.34
C ARG A 215 -10.88 17.60 -14.32
N LEU A 216 -10.86 16.36 -14.81
CA LEU A 216 -11.92 15.86 -15.68
C LEU A 216 -13.29 15.95 -15.01
N GLU A 217 -13.38 15.56 -13.74
CA GLU A 217 -14.65 15.67 -12.99
C GLU A 217 -15.12 17.11 -12.84
N ARG A 218 -14.20 18.06 -12.64
CA ARG A 218 -14.54 19.48 -12.54
C ARG A 218 -14.91 20.11 -13.89
N ASP A 219 -14.22 19.77 -14.97
CA ASP A 219 -14.48 20.32 -16.32
C ASP A 219 -15.80 19.75 -16.91
N ASP A 220 -16.25 18.58 -16.44
CA ASP A 220 -17.52 17.94 -16.82
C ASP A 220 -18.74 18.33 -15.94
N ALA A 221 -18.52 19.08 -14.84
CA ALA A 221 -19.55 19.52 -13.87
C ALA A 221 -20.11 20.91 -14.16
#